data_AF-A0A7W1V7S6-F1
#
_entry.id   AF-A0A7W1V7S6-F1
#
_cell.length_a   1.000
_cell.length_b   1.000
_cell.length_c   1.000
_cell.angle_alpha   90.00
_cell.angle_beta   90.00
_cell.angle_gamma   90.00
#
_symmetry.space_group_name_H-M   'P 1'
#
loop_
_entity.id
_entity.type
_entity.pdbx_description
1 polymer ?
#
loop_
_entity_poly.entity_id
_entity_poly.type
_entity_poly.pdbx_seq_one_letter_code
_entity_poly.pdbx_strand_id
1 'polypeptide(L)'
;MSEELRIVKASEIQIQDSKISFWVASFRFVHNWNILVPIDSGYIEVLPSSKSVVISYYISFKRLFISATVLLILFGIILVQDSAMSLNEKVFLLLGGRLFVVGGNLLIAMIRIHAFIKRIVRKVDSQIIQQRILYLNDDLFRHYKIGTLPKF
;
A
#
# COMPACT_ATOMS: atom_id res chain seq x y z
N MET A 1 -12.15 9.46 13.79
CA MET A 1 -11.31 9.17 12.60
C MET A 1 -9.89 8.71 13.00
N SER A 2 -9.69 8.14 14.19
CA SER A 2 -8.38 7.80 14.76
C SER A 2 -8.17 6.29 14.99
N GLU A 3 -9.24 5.48 15.09
CA GLU A 3 -9.14 4.05 15.39
C GLU A 3 -8.68 3.19 14.19
N GLU A 4 -9.20 3.45 12.99
CA GLU A 4 -8.95 2.60 11.81
C GLU A 4 -7.50 2.69 11.30
N LEU A 5 -6.81 3.81 11.53
CA LEU A 5 -5.40 4.00 11.18
C LEU A 5 -4.46 3.22 12.11
N ARG A 6 -4.90 2.90 13.33
CA ARG A 6 -4.13 2.10 14.30
C ARG A 6 -4.09 0.61 13.92
N ILE A 7 -5.06 0.16 13.13
CA ILE A 7 -5.16 -1.22 12.61
C ILE A 7 -4.13 -1.47 11.51
N VAL A 8 -3.79 -0.43 10.74
CA VAL A 8 -2.68 -0.48 9.78
C VAL A 8 -1.41 -0.14 10.54
N LYS A 9 -0.84 -1.11 11.27
CA LYS A 9 0.43 -1.10 12.04
C LYS A 9 1.67 -0.63 11.21
N ALA A 10 1.64 0.52 10.56
CA ALA A 10 2.85 1.20 10.11
C ALA A 10 3.56 1.66 11.38
N SER A 11 4.85 1.38 11.46
CA SER A 11 5.65 1.68 12.65
C SER A 11 5.79 3.18 12.85
N GLU A 12 5.70 3.95 11.76
CA GLU A 12 5.69 5.39 11.77
C GLU A 12 4.89 5.89 10.57
N ILE A 13 3.91 6.76 10.81
CA ILE A 13 3.20 7.50 9.77
C ILE A 13 3.45 8.98 10.08
N GLN A 14 4.15 9.66 9.18
CA GLN A 14 4.33 11.10 9.25
C GLN A 14 3.43 11.73 8.19
N ILE A 15 2.49 12.55 8.62
CA ILE A 15 1.61 13.32 7.74
C ILE A 15 2.11 14.76 7.78
N GLN A 16 2.52 15.27 6.62
CA GLN A 16 3.00 16.63 6.46
C GLN A 16 2.28 17.23 5.24
N ASP A 17 1.36 18.16 5.48
CA ASP A 17 0.51 18.79 4.47
C ASP A 17 -0.18 17.78 3.53
N SER A 18 0.30 17.71 2.28
CA SER A 18 -0.19 16.83 1.21
C SER A 18 0.55 15.49 1.12
N LYS A 19 1.54 15.25 2.00
CA LYS A 19 2.43 14.09 1.95
C LYS A 19 2.27 13.19 3.17
N ILE A 20 2.00 11.92 2.92
CA ILE A 20 1.94 10.87 3.92
C ILE A 20 3.15 9.96 3.71
N SER A 21 4.15 10.09 4.58
CA SER A 21 5.31 9.21 4.60
C SER A 21 5.06 8.07 5.59
N PHE A 22 5.34 6.84 5.18
CA PHE A 22 5.17 5.67 6.03
C PHE A 22 6.44 4.82 6.07
N TRP A 23 6.74 4.31 7.26
CA TRP A 23 7.85 3.39 7.50
C TRP A 23 7.34 2.10 8.14
N VAL A 24 7.88 0.97 7.67
CA VAL A 24 7.55 -0.35 8.19
C VAL A 24 8.81 -0.96 8.82
N ALA A 25 8.78 -1.14 10.15
CA ALA A 25 9.88 -1.77 10.87
C ALA A 25 10.08 -3.23 10.41
N SER A 26 11.34 -3.65 10.44
CA SER A 26 11.92 -4.78 9.71
C SER A 26 11.36 -6.18 10.02
N PHE A 27 10.50 -6.35 11.03
CA PHE A 27 10.08 -7.66 11.50
C PHE A 27 8.62 -7.67 11.89
N ARG A 28 7.75 -7.76 10.88
CA ARG A 28 6.41 -8.27 11.08
C ARG A 28 6.48 -9.79 10.91
N PHE A 29 6.71 -10.52 12.00
CA PHE A 29 6.37 -11.95 12.10
C PHE A 29 4.84 -12.07 12.07
N VAL A 30 4.24 -11.80 10.91
CA VAL A 30 2.83 -12.09 10.71
C VAL A 30 2.77 -13.57 10.35
N HIS A 31 2.11 -14.36 11.19
CA HIS A 31 1.66 -15.74 10.89
C HIS A 31 0.75 -15.85 9.63
N ASN A 32 0.62 -14.76 8.88
CA ASN A 32 -0.08 -14.71 7.63
C ASN A 32 0.92 -15.14 6.56
N TRP A 33 0.57 -16.15 5.76
CA TRP A 33 1.31 -16.64 4.60
C TRP A 33 1.48 -15.59 3.48
N ASN A 34 1.47 -14.29 3.80
CA ASN A 34 2.06 -13.23 3.00
C ASN A 34 3.59 -13.29 3.13
N ILE A 35 4.13 -14.41 2.69
CA ILE A 35 5.51 -14.46 2.24
C ILE A 35 5.57 -13.43 1.10
N LEU A 36 6.37 -12.37 1.29
CA LEU A 36 6.75 -11.37 0.30
C LEU A 36 5.68 -10.32 -0.06
N VAL A 37 5.79 -9.14 0.55
CA VAL A 37 6.48 -8.03 -0.10
C VAL A 37 7.07 -7.16 1.03
N PRO A 38 8.39 -7.12 1.22
CA PRO A 38 8.98 -6.20 2.17
C PRO A 38 8.96 -4.80 1.54
N ILE A 39 7.82 -4.13 1.71
CA ILE A 39 7.72 -2.69 1.54
C ILE A 39 8.40 -2.09 2.77
N ASP A 40 9.53 -1.43 2.56
CA ASP A 40 10.33 -0.88 3.65
C ASP A 40 9.83 0.48 4.11
N SER A 41 9.63 1.32 3.11
CA SER A 41 9.20 2.69 3.28
C SER A 41 8.55 3.16 1.99
N GLY A 42 7.74 4.19 2.12
CA GLY A 42 7.18 4.86 0.98
C GLY A 42 6.61 6.20 1.39
N TYR A 43 6.22 6.98 0.40
CA TYR A 43 5.41 8.15 0.63
C TYR A 43 4.30 8.22 -0.41
N ILE A 44 3.17 8.75 0.02
CA ILE A 44 2.03 9.07 -0.83
C ILE A 44 1.92 10.59 -0.81
N GLU A 45 1.82 11.21 -1.97
CA GLU A 45 1.68 12.64 -2.12
C GLU A 45 0.39 12.92 -2.91
N VAL A 46 -0.43 13.81 -2.37
CA VAL A 46 -1.73 14.18 -2.93
C VAL A 46 -1.62 15.59 -3.48
N LEU A 47 -1.48 15.69 -4.80
CA LEU A 47 -1.34 16.97 -5.48
C LEU A 47 -2.70 17.41 -6.03
N PRO A 48 -3.22 18.58 -5.63
CA PRO A 48 -4.40 19.14 -6.26
C PRO A 48 -4.08 19.52 -7.71
N SER A 49 -4.91 19.06 -8.64
CA SER A 49 -4.91 19.48 -10.03
C SER A 49 -6.23 20.18 -10.34
N SER A 50 -6.24 21.04 -11.35
CA SER A 50 -7.31 22.01 -11.63
C SER A 50 -8.73 21.42 -11.71
N LYS A 51 -8.87 20.12 -12.00
CA LYS A 51 -10.15 19.39 -12.00
C LYS A 51 -10.07 17.99 -11.36
N SER A 52 -8.94 17.62 -10.79
CA SER A 52 -8.70 16.26 -10.32
C SER A 52 -7.70 16.23 -9.16
N VAL A 53 -7.69 15.14 -8.42
CA VAL A 53 -6.67 14.87 -7.40
C VAL A 53 -5.69 13.87 -7.97
N VAL A 54 -4.41 14.24 -8.04
CA VAL A 54 -3.34 13.34 -8.46
C VAL A 54 -2.73 12.72 -7.21
N ILE A 55 -2.78 11.39 -7.12
CA ILE A 55 -2.17 10.64 -6.03
C ILE A 55 -0.88 10.02 -6.56
N SER A 56 0.25 10.62 -6.20
CA SER A 56 1.58 10.08 -6.47
C SER A 56 1.99 9.18 -5.30
N TYR A 57 2.65 8.06 -5.59
CA TYR A 57 3.19 7.20 -4.55
C TYR A 57 4.57 6.69 -4.93
N TYR A 58 5.45 6.65 -3.94
CA TYR A 58 6.79 6.09 -4.04
C TYR A 58 6.94 4.99 -3.01
N ILE A 59 7.50 3.85 -3.41
CA ILE A 59 7.63 2.66 -2.57
C ILE A 59 9.02 2.07 -2.74
N SER A 60 9.70 1.82 -1.63
CA SER A 60 11.02 1.22 -1.59
C SER A 60 10.94 -0.27 -1.31
N PHE A 61 11.64 -1.06 -2.13
CA PHE A 61 11.73 -2.52 -2.05
C PHE A 61 13.14 -3.00 -1.71
N LYS A 62 13.98 -2.18 -1.08
CA LYS A 62 15.41 -2.48 -0.85
C LYS A 62 15.61 -3.81 -0.13
N ARG A 63 14.82 -4.12 0.90
CA ARG A 63 14.89 -5.39 1.63
C ARG A 63 14.45 -6.59 0.78
N LEU A 64 13.60 -6.41 -0.22
CA LEU A 64 13.27 -7.50 -1.17
C LEU A 64 14.52 -7.91 -1.93
N PHE A 65 15.26 -6.92 -2.45
CA PHE A 65 16.52 -7.18 -3.16
C PHE A 65 17.60 -7.76 -2.25
N ILE A 66 17.72 -7.29 -1.01
CA ILE A 66 18.68 -7.83 -0.03
C ILE A 66 18.33 -9.28 0.30
N SER A 67 17.07 -9.57 0.66
CA SER A 67 16.63 -10.93 1.00
C SER A 67 16.78 -11.91 -0.17
N ALA A 68 16.42 -11.49 -1.39
CA ALA A 68 16.63 -12.29 -2.59
C ALA A 68 18.12 -12.56 -2.87
N THR A 69 18.99 -11.57 -2.62
CA THR A 69 20.44 -11.75 -2.76
C THR A 69 21.00 -12.73 -1.74
N VAL A 70 20.59 -12.62 -0.47
CA VAL A 70 21.00 -13.54 0.59
C VAL A 70 20.54 -14.97 0.27
N LEU A 71 19.29 -15.13 -0.14
CA LEU A 71 18.74 -16.43 -0.53
C LEU A 71 19.53 -17.04 -1.69
N LEU A 72 19.85 -16.24 -2.72
CA LEU A 72 20.62 -16.68 -3.87
C LEU A 72 22.04 -17.12 -3.50
N ILE A 73 22.71 -16.43 -2.58
CA ILE A 73 24.03 -16.83 -2.09
C ILE A 73 23.94 -18.18 -1.37
N LEU A 74 22.96 -18.35 -0.47
CA LEU A 74 22.77 -19.59 0.28
C LEU A 74 22.48 -20.77 -0.65
N PHE A 75 21.55 -20.61 -1.59
CA PHE A 75 21.26 -21.64 -2.59
C PHE A 75 22.45 -21.88 -3.53
N GLY A 76 23.19 -20.83 -3.88
CA GLY A 76 24.39 -20.94 -4.70
C GLY A 76 25.45 -21.82 -4.07
N ILE A 77 25.72 -21.65 -2.77
CA ILE A 77 26.69 -22.48 -2.02
C ILE A 77 26.26 -23.95 -2.04
N ILE A 78 24.97 -24.23 -1.80
CA ILE A 78 24.41 -25.60 -1.82
C ILE A 78 24.55 -26.21 -3.22
N LEU A 79 24.19 -25.46 -4.27
CA LEU A 79 24.24 -25.95 -5.66
C LEU A 79 25.66 -26.17 -6.17
N VAL A 80 26.66 -25.41 -5.68
CA VAL A 80 28.06 -25.63 -6.07
C VAL A 80 28.58 -26.98 -5.57
N GLN A 81 28.13 -27.43 -4.39
CA GLN A 81 28.53 -28.70 -3.81
C GLN A 81 27.89 -29.91 -4.49
N ASP A 82 26.79 -29.72 -5.22
CA ASP A 82 26.08 -30.79 -5.91
C ASP A 82 26.76 -31.17 -7.23
N SER A 83 27.28 -32.39 -7.33
CA SER A 83 27.89 -32.93 -8.55
C SER A 83 26.88 -33.48 -9.55
N ALA A 84 25.60 -33.65 -9.19
CA ALA A 84 24.58 -34.25 -10.05
C ALA A 84 24.06 -33.28 -11.13
N MET A 85 24.14 -31.97 -10.90
CA MET A 85 23.64 -30.96 -11.82
C MET A 85 24.74 -30.38 -12.72
N SER A 86 24.40 -30.17 -13.99
CA SER A 86 25.24 -29.41 -14.92
C SER A 86 25.30 -27.93 -14.56
N LEU A 87 26.36 -27.24 -15.01
CA LEU A 87 26.52 -25.80 -14.78
C LEU A 87 25.33 -24.98 -15.34
N ASN A 88 24.80 -25.38 -16.50
CA ASN A 88 23.69 -24.69 -17.14
C ASN A 88 22.41 -24.78 -16.32
N GLU A 89 22.11 -25.94 -15.73
CA GLU A 89 20.96 -26.13 -14.84
C GLU A 89 21.09 -25.29 -13.57
N LYS A 90 22.29 -25.24 -12.97
CA LYS A 90 22.56 -24.40 -11.79
C LYS A 90 22.35 -22.92 -12.10
N VAL A 91 22.89 -22.42 -13.21
CA VAL A 91 22.72 -21.04 -13.64
C VAL A 91 21.25 -20.73 -13.90
N PHE A 92 20.54 -21.63 -14.59
CA PHE A 92 19.11 -21.48 -14.85
C PHE A 92 18.29 -21.42 -13.56
N LEU A 93 18.55 -22.30 -12.59
CA LEU A 93 17.86 -22.30 -11.30
C LEU A 93 18.15 -21.04 -10.48
N LEU A 94 19.40 -20.58 -10.45
CA LEU A 94 19.77 -19.38 -9.71
C LEU A 94 19.17 -18.12 -10.33
N LEU A 95 19.29 -17.94 -11.65
CA LEU A 95 18.73 -16.77 -12.34
C LEU A 95 17.21 -16.82 -12.40
N GLY A 96 16.64 -17.96 -12.74
CA GLY A 96 15.19 -18.19 -12.78
C GLY A 96 14.55 -18.03 -11.40
N GLY A 97 15.16 -18.63 -10.37
CA GLY A 97 14.74 -18.47 -8.99
C GLY A 97 14.82 -17.02 -8.52
N ARG A 98 15.90 -16.31 -8.84
CA ARG A 98 16.02 -14.87 -8.53
C ARG A 98 14.94 -14.05 -9.23
N LEU A 99 14.72 -14.28 -10.52
CA LEU A 99 13.71 -13.58 -11.30
C LEU A 99 12.32 -13.85 -10.73
N PHE A 100 12.04 -15.08 -10.32
CA PHE A 100 10.77 -15.45 -9.70
C PHE A 100 10.58 -14.78 -8.34
N VAL A 101 11.59 -14.84 -7.46
CA VAL A 101 11.53 -14.25 -6.12
C VAL A 101 11.49 -12.72 -6.17
N VAL A 102 12.24 -12.07 -7.05
CA VAL A 102 12.19 -10.60 -7.14
C VAL A 102 11.00 -10.15 -7.98
N GLY A 103 10.89 -10.66 -9.21
CA GLY A 103 9.90 -10.25 -10.19
C GLY A 103 8.48 -10.66 -9.81
N GLY A 104 8.28 -11.90 -9.39
CA GLY A 104 6.96 -12.38 -8.94
C GLY A 104 6.43 -11.55 -7.78
N ASN A 105 7.29 -11.24 -6.81
CA ASN A 105 6.90 -10.48 -5.64
C ASN A 105 6.73 -8.99 -5.90
N LEU A 106 7.52 -8.43 -6.82
CA LEU A 106 7.29 -7.08 -7.31
C LEU A 106 5.94 -6.95 -8.04
N LEU A 107 5.59 -7.94 -8.87
CA LEU A 107 4.32 -7.95 -9.59
C LEU A 107 3.12 -8.05 -8.63
N ILE A 108 3.19 -8.94 -7.65
CA ILE A 108 2.18 -9.05 -6.59
C ILE A 108 2.07 -7.74 -5.80
N ALA A 109 3.20 -7.10 -5.48
CA ALA A 109 3.23 -5.80 -4.82
C ALA A 109 2.44 -4.76 -5.60
N MET A 110 2.75 -4.60 -6.88
CA MET A 110 2.11 -3.61 -7.75
C MET A 110 0.59 -3.79 -7.81
N ILE A 111 0.12 -5.04 -8.00
CA ILE A 111 -1.31 -5.35 -8.03
C ILE A 111 -1.97 -4.97 -6.71
N ARG A 112 -1.34 -5.33 -5.58
CA ARG A 112 -1.90 -5.10 -4.25
C ARG A 112 -1.93 -3.63 -3.87
N ILE A 113 -0.87 -2.89 -4.18
CA ILE A 113 -0.79 -1.44 -3.95
C ILE A 113 -1.87 -0.73 -4.76
N HIS A 114 -2.01 -1.07 -6.05
CA HIS A 114 -3.07 -0.50 -6.89
C HIS A 114 -4.47 -0.76 -6.34
N ALA A 115 -4.73 -2.00 -5.92
CA ALA A 115 -6.01 -2.37 -5.30
C ALA A 115 -6.26 -1.62 -3.99
N PHE A 116 -5.21 -1.42 -3.18
CA PHE A 116 -5.28 -0.67 -1.92
C PHE A 116 -5.59 0.81 -2.16
N ILE A 117 -4.85 1.48 -3.06
CA ILE A 117 -5.10 2.89 -3.41
C ILE A 117 -6.51 3.08 -3.95
N LYS A 118 -6.98 2.21 -4.86
CA LYS A 118 -8.36 2.26 -5.36
C LYS A 118 -9.41 2.14 -4.24
N ARG A 119 -9.17 1.29 -3.24
CA ARG A 119 -10.09 1.15 -2.09
C ARG A 119 -10.12 2.41 -1.23
N ILE A 120 -8.95 3.02 -0.96
CA ILE A 120 -8.87 4.28 -0.20
C ILE A 120 -9.62 5.38 -0.94
N VAL A 121 -9.35 5.57 -2.23
CA VAL A 121 -9.98 6.63 -3.03
C VAL A 121 -11.51 6.50 -3.00
N ARG A 122 -12.04 5.29 -3.22
CA ARG A 122 -13.49 5.04 -3.16
C ARG A 122 -14.09 5.34 -1.77
N LYS A 123 -13.38 4.99 -0.70
CA LYS A 123 -13.85 5.23 0.67
C LYS A 123 -13.88 6.72 1.00
N VAL A 124 -12.85 7.47 0.60
CA VAL A 124 -12.79 8.92 0.77
C VAL A 124 -13.89 9.62 -0.02
N ASP A 125 -14.08 9.24 -1.29
CA ASP A 125 -15.14 9.80 -2.15
C ASP A 125 -16.54 9.57 -1.53
N SER A 126 -16.79 8.36 -1.03
CA SER A 126 -18.05 8.02 -0.34
C SER A 126 -18.25 8.87 0.93
N GLN A 127 -17.19 9.14 1.70
CA GLN A 127 -17.28 9.97 2.92
C GLN A 127 -17.54 11.44 2.60
N ILE A 128 -16.91 11.98 1.56
CA ILE A 128 -17.14 13.36 1.09
C ILE A 128 -18.60 13.52 0.65
N ILE A 129 -19.13 12.55 -0.09
CA ILE A 129 -20.54 12.54 -0.52
C ILE A 129 -21.48 12.52 0.69
N GLN A 130 -21.23 11.65 1.66
CA GLN A 130 -22.04 11.54 2.88
C GLN A 130 -22.01 12.83 3.71
N GLN A 131 -20.83 13.45 3.90
CA GLN A 131 -20.71 14.74 4.57
C GLN A 131 -21.46 15.84 3.83
N ARG A 132 -21.35 15.89 2.50
CA ARG A 132 -22.04 16.90 1.69
C ARG A 132 -23.56 16.75 1.77
N ILE A 133 -24.08 15.52 1.78
CA ILE A 133 -25.51 15.26 1.98
C ILE A 133 -25.95 15.72 3.37
N LEU A 134 -25.18 15.43 4.42
CA LEU A 134 -25.48 15.88 5.79
C LEU A 134 -25.51 17.42 5.90
N TYR A 135 -24.51 18.11 5.32
CA TYR A 135 -24.48 19.58 5.30
C TYR A 135 -25.65 20.19 4.51
N LEU A 136 -25.99 19.62 3.34
CA LEU A 136 -27.12 20.09 2.55
C LEU A 136 -28.46 19.85 3.27
N ASN A 137 -28.59 18.75 4.02
CA ASN A 137 -29.79 18.49 4.81
C ASN A 137 -29.93 19.49 5.96
N ASP A 138 -28.84 19.80 6.68
CA ASP A 138 -28.83 20.76 7.79
C ASP A 138 -29.19 22.19 7.34
N ASP A 139 -28.71 22.61 6.16
CA ASP A 139 -29.09 23.91 5.56
C ASP A 139 -30.56 23.94 5.10
N LEU A 140 -31.06 22.84 4.53
CA LEU A 140 -32.48 22.68 4.18
C LEU A 140 -33.38 22.78 5.43
N PHE A 141 -32.97 22.18 6.55
CA PHE A 141 -33.71 22.29 7.81
C PHE A 141 -33.63 23.68 8.46
N ARG A 142 -32.55 24.44 8.26
CA ARG A 142 -32.47 25.85 8.71
C ARG A 142 -33.39 26.77 7.90
N HIS A 143 -33.56 26.54 6.60
CA HIS A 143 -34.46 27.35 5.77
C HIS A 143 -35.95 26.97 5.92
N TYR A 144 -36.28 25.76 6.38
CA TYR A 144 -37.67 25.37 6.65
C TYR A 144 -38.21 25.79 8.03
N LYS A 145 -37.39 26.38 8.90
CA LYS A 145 -37.79 26.77 10.27
C LYS A 145 -38.37 28.19 10.39
N ILE A 146 -38.57 28.90 9.27
CA ILE A 146 -39.22 30.23 9.24
C ILE A 146 -40.54 30.09 8.48
N GLY A 147 -41.56 29.62 9.19
CA GLY A 147 -42.89 29.42 8.61
C GLY A 147 -43.87 29.03 9.70
N THR A 148 -44.08 29.93 10.67
CA THR A 148 -45.25 29.84 11.56
C THR A 148 -46.50 29.90 10.69
N LEU A 149 -47.18 28.76 10.57
CA LEU A 149 -48.50 28.64 9.94
C LEU A 149 -49.46 29.67 10.57
N PRO A 150 -50.21 30.45 9.77
CA PRO A 150 -51.26 31.29 10.30
C PRO A 150 -52.31 30.40 10.97
N LYS A 151 -52.59 30.70 12.25
CA LYS A 151 -53.71 30.10 12.97
C LYS A 151 -54.99 30.59 12.30
N PHE A 152 -55.73 29.67 11.69
CA PHE A 152 -57.14 29.86 11.36
C PHE A 152 -57.97 29.85 12.63
#